data_AF-A0A3P1X009-F1
#
_entry.id   AF-A0A3P1X009-F1
#
_cell.length_a   1.000
_cell.length_b   1.000
_cell.length_c   1.000
_cell.angle_alpha   90.00
_cell.angle_beta   90.00
_cell.angle_gamma   90.00
#
_symmetry.space_group_name_H-M   'P 1'
#
loop_
_entity.id
_entity.type
_entity.pdbx_description
1 polymer ?
#
loop_
_entity_poly.entity_id
_entity_poly.type
_entity_poly.pdbx_seq_one_letter_code
_entity_poly.pdbx_strand_id
1 'polypeptide(L)'
;MDNRTAFLNTVAQALGRPQRREPQAEAAPVNNYANERLTELSPQQHCDAFVQFASEVMLAQCELTHEAQAPEAALRLCQQLGQQPVVVSGDSRLAELGITERLQREC
;
A
#
# COMPACT_ATOMS: atom_id res chain seq x y z
N MET A 1 -41.76 28.28 -11.33
CA MET A 1 -41.66 27.44 -10.13
C MET A 1 -40.42 26.59 -10.25
N ASP A 2 -39.53 26.67 -9.28
CA ASP A 2 -38.21 26.05 -9.34
C ASP A 2 -38.26 24.64 -8.74
N ASN A 3 -38.66 23.67 -9.56
CA ASN A 3 -38.83 22.27 -9.17
C ASN A 3 -37.59 21.67 -8.49
N ARG A 4 -36.40 22.17 -8.85
CA ARG A 4 -35.13 21.78 -8.23
C ARG A 4 -35.09 22.16 -6.76
N THR A 5 -35.49 23.39 -6.42
CA THR A 5 -35.49 23.87 -5.03
C THR A 5 -36.51 23.10 -4.18
N ALA A 6 -37.69 22.81 -4.72
CA ALA A 6 -38.70 21.99 -4.05
C ALA A 6 -38.18 20.57 -3.76
N PHE A 7 -37.59 19.91 -4.76
CA PHE A 7 -37.00 18.58 -4.63
C PHE A 7 -35.90 18.54 -3.56
N LEU A 8 -34.95 19.48 -3.59
CA LEU A 8 -33.84 19.52 -2.63
C LEU A 8 -34.31 19.80 -1.20
N ASN A 9 -35.37 20.58 -1.01
CA ASN A 9 -35.99 20.78 0.30
C ASN A 9 -36.64 19.52 0.85
N THR A 10 -37.35 18.75 0.02
CA THR A 10 -37.92 17.45 0.42
C THR A 10 -36.83 16.49 0.88
N VAL A 11 -35.72 16.40 0.13
CA VAL A 11 -34.58 15.56 0.51
C VAL A 11 -33.95 16.03 1.83
N ALA A 12 -33.78 17.34 2.02
CA ALA A 12 -33.23 17.90 3.25
C ALA A 12 -34.10 17.56 4.47
N GLN A 13 -35.42 17.72 4.35
CA GLN A 13 -36.38 17.38 5.39
C GLN A 13 -36.36 15.89 5.75
N ALA A 14 -36.33 15.00 4.76
CA ALA A 14 -36.23 13.55 4.98
C ALA A 14 -34.94 13.15 5.72
N LEU A 15 -33.86 13.91 5.54
CA LEU A 15 -32.58 13.71 6.21
C LEU A 15 -32.47 14.44 7.56
N GLY A 16 -33.53 15.11 8.02
CA GLY A 16 -33.56 15.84 9.30
C GLY A 16 -32.55 16.98 9.39
N ARG A 17 -32.16 17.56 8.24
CA ARG A 17 -31.12 18.59 8.16
C ARG A 17 -31.51 19.70 7.19
N PRO A 18 -31.05 20.95 7.36
CA PRO A 18 -31.30 22.01 6.40
C PRO A 18 -30.64 21.72 5.05
N GLN A 19 -31.20 22.29 3.97
CA GLN A 19 -30.59 22.22 2.65
C GLN A 19 -29.23 22.94 2.68
N ARG A 20 -28.15 22.21 2.42
CA ARG A 20 -26.82 22.79 2.28
C ARG A 20 -26.63 23.36 0.88
N ARG A 21 -26.10 24.58 0.82
CA ARG A 21 -25.73 25.26 -0.43
C ARG A 21 -24.22 25.29 -0.65
N GLU A 22 -23.46 25.06 0.41
CA GLU A 22 -22.01 25.02 0.41
C GLU A 22 -21.54 23.68 0.99
N PRO A 23 -20.47 23.10 0.43
CA PRO A 23 -19.79 21.97 1.04
C PRO A 23 -19.34 22.34 2.46
N GLN A 24 -19.50 21.40 3.39
CA GLN A 24 -18.94 21.57 4.72
C GLN A 24 -17.41 21.46 4.62
N ALA A 25 -16.68 22.36 5.28
CA ALA A 25 -15.23 22.24 5.38
C ALA A 25 -14.85 20.89 5.98
N GLU A 26 -13.84 20.25 5.39
CA GLU A 26 -13.30 19.01 5.93
C GLU A 26 -12.77 19.24 7.35
N ALA A 27 -13.01 18.27 8.22
CA ALA A 27 -12.42 18.30 9.55
C ALA A 27 -10.90 18.16 9.43
N ALA A 28 -10.17 18.81 10.34
CA ALA A 28 -8.73 18.58 10.43
C ALA A 28 -8.46 17.07 10.66
N PRO A 29 -7.48 16.47 9.97
CA PRO A 29 -7.09 15.09 10.22
C PRO A 29 -6.74 14.87 11.70
N VAL A 30 -7.11 13.72 12.27
CA VAL A 30 -6.81 13.37 13.67
C VAL A 30 -5.30 13.24 13.90
N ASN A 31 -4.54 12.90 12.84
CA ASN A 31 -3.10 12.81 12.86
C ASN A 31 -2.53 13.17 11.48
N ASN A 32 -1.22 13.41 11.45
CA ASN A 32 -0.47 13.69 10.24
C ASN A 32 0.64 12.63 10.05
N TYR A 33 0.35 11.35 10.38
CA TYR A 33 1.37 10.31 10.42
C TYR A 33 2.08 10.10 9.09
N ALA A 34 1.42 10.34 7.95
CA ALA A 34 2.06 10.29 6.65
C ALA A 34 3.30 11.23 6.55
N ASN A 35 3.30 12.34 7.30
CA ASN A 35 4.37 13.34 7.29
C ASN A 35 5.19 13.38 8.59
N GLU A 36 4.80 12.65 9.64
CA GLU A 36 5.45 12.73 10.95
C GLU A 36 6.05 11.41 11.39
N ARG A 37 5.43 10.27 11.03
CA ARG A 37 5.83 8.97 11.53
C ARG A 37 7.13 8.52 10.86
N LEU A 38 8.12 8.14 11.70
CA LEU A 38 9.43 7.64 11.30
C LEU A 38 10.28 8.67 10.54
N THR A 39 9.88 9.93 10.46
CA THR A 39 10.63 10.96 9.71
C THR A 39 11.97 11.30 10.36
N GLU A 40 12.12 11.00 11.64
CA GLU A 40 13.33 11.14 12.43
C GLU A 40 14.36 10.03 12.19
N LEU A 41 13.96 8.95 11.50
CA LEU A 41 14.83 7.79 11.27
C LEU A 41 15.78 8.01 10.10
N SER A 42 16.99 7.44 10.23
CA SER A 42 17.92 7.31 9.11
C SER A 42 17.41 6.30 8.07
N PRO A 43 17.94 6.32 6.83
CA PRO A 43 17.54 5.37 5.80
C PRO A 43 17.67 3.90 6.21
N GLN A 44 18.71 3.55 6.97
CA GLN A 44 18.87 2.17 7.46
C GLN A 44 17.77 1.81 8.46
N GLN A 45 17.46 2.72 9.39
CA GLN A 45 16.38 2.50 10.37
C GLN A 45 15.01 2.41 9.69
N HIS A 46 14.80 3.08 8.55
CA HIS A 46 13.59 2.86 7.73
C HIS A 46 13.53 1.46 7.16
N CYS A 47 14.64 0.96 6.61
CA CYS A 47 14.71 -0.42 6.12
C CYS A 47 14.42 -1.42 7.23
N ASP A 48 15.03 -1.23 8.40
CA ASP A 48 14.86 -2.12 9.56
C ASP A 48 13.40 -2.10 10.04
N ALA A 49 12.79 -0.92 10.17
CA ALA A 49 11.39 -0.77 10.56
C ALA A 49 10.43 -1.43 9.55
N PHE A 50 10.74 -1.32 8.25
CA PHE A 50 9.96 -2.00 7.20
C PHE A 50 10.05 -3.52 7.34
N VAL A 51 11.26 -4.07 7.45
CA VAL A 51 11.47 -5.53 7.57
C VAL A 51 10.83 -6.06 8.85
N GLN A 52 10.96 -5.34 9.96
CA GLN A 52 10.34 -5.71 11.23
C GLN A 52 8.82 -5.76 11.09
N PHE A 53 8.19 -4.71 10.57
CA PHE A 53 6.73 -4.68 10.41
C PHE A 53 6.23 -5.77 9.45
N ALA A 54 6.91 -5.95 8.32
CA ALA A 54 6.55 -6.98 7.35
C ALA A 54 6.64 -8.39 7.95
N SER A 55 7.69 -8.66 8.73
CA SER A 55 7.93 -9.99 9.32
C SER A 55 7.05 -10.25 10.55
N GLU A 56 6.93 -9.29 11.46
CA GLU A 56 6.27 -9.50 12.77
C GLU A 56 4.76 -9.25 12.74
N VAL A 57 4.31 -8.27 11.95
CA VAL A 57 2.89 -7.87 11.90
C VAL A 57 2.18 -8.50 10.70
N MET A 58 2.80 -8.41 9.52
CA MET A 58 2.20 -8.94 8.29
C MET A 58 2.52 -10.43 8.07
N LEU A 59 3.45 -11.00 8.85
CA LEU A 59 3.92 -12.38 8.71
C LEU A 59 4.43 -12.70 7.30
N ALA A 60 4.98 -11.70 6.61
CA ALA A 60 5.60 -11.84 5.30
C ALA A 60 7.07 -12.25 5.46
N GLN A 61 7.49 -13.28 4.73
CA GLN A 61 8.89 -13.67 4.68
C GLN A 61 9.69 -12.62 3.91
N CYS A 62 10.67 -12.00 4.57
CA CYS A 62 11.54 -10.99 4.00
C CYS A 62 13.00 -11.44 4.07
N GLU A 63 13.78 -11.10 3.05
CA GLU A 63 15.23 -11.30 3.02
C GLU A 63 15.90 -10.00 2.55
N LEU A 64 16.84 -9.47 3.35
CA LEU A 64 17.68 -8.34 2.94
C LEU A 64 18.83 -8.86 2.08
N THR A 65 19.02 -8.28 0.89
CA THR A 65 20.05 -8.71 -0.05
C THR A 65 20.62 -7.55 -0.87
N HIS A 66 21.76 -7.78 -1.52
CA HIS A 66 22.31 -6.85 -2.49
C HIS A 66 21.64 -7.02 -3.85
N GLU A 67 21.60 -5.94 -4.63
CA GLU A 67 20.98 -5.91 -5.96
C GLU A 67 21.48 -7.05 -6.87
N ALA A 68 22.80 -7.29 -6.87
CA ALA A 68 23.43 -8.34 -7.66
C ALA A 68 23.04 -9.78 -7.26
N GLN A 69 22.42 -9.97 -6.10
CA GLN A 69 21.98 -11.27 -5.56
C GLN A 69 20.46 -11.39 -5.47
N ALA A 70 19.73 -10.36 -5.92
CA ALA A 70 18.28 -10.32 -5.85
C ALA A 70 17.59 -11.51 -6.56
N PRO A 71 18.06 -11.99 -7.74
CA PRO A 71 17.47 -13.17 -8.37
C PRO A 71 17.57 -14.44 -7.51
N GLU A 72 18.73 -14.69 -6.93
CA GLU A 72 18.96 -15.86 -6.08
C GLU A 72 18.19 -15.78 -4.76
N ALA A 73 18.09 -14.58 -4.17
CA ALA A 73 17.30 -14.37 -2.96
C ALA A 73 15.81 -14.61 -3.21
N ALA A 74 15.28 -14.11 -4.32
CA ALA A 74 13.89 -14.35 -4.69
C ALA A 74 13.60 -15.86 -4.85
N LEU A 75 14.50 -16.60 -5.50
CA LEU A 75 14.35 -18.05 -5.64
C LEU A 75 14.38 -18.77 -4.28
N ARG A 76 15.29 -18.38 -3.37
CA ARG A 76 15.32 -18.95 -2.01
C ARG A 76 14.01 -18.73 -1.26
N LEU A 77 13.43 -17.52 -1.35
CA LEU A 77 12.14 -17.20 -0.75
C LEU A 77 11.02 -18.09 -1.32
N CYS A 78 10.96 -18.26 -2.64
CA CYS A 78 9.99 -19.16 -3.27
C CYS A 78 10.15 -20.61 -2.80
N GLN A 79 11.39 -21.10 -2.66
CA GLN A 79 11.67 -22.45 -2.16
C GLN A 79 11.23 -22.65 -0.70
N GLN A 80 11.42 -21.63 0.15
CA GLN A 80 11.02 -21.67 1.57
C GLN A 80 9.50 -21.66 1.74
N LEU A 81 8.78 -20.94 0.88
CA LEU A 81 7.32 -20.82 0.93
C LEU A 81 6.58 -22.03 0.35
N GLY A 82 7.31 -23.03 -0.14
CA GLY A 82 6.78 -24.22 -0.80
C GLY A 82 6.68 -23.98 -2.30
N GLN A 83 7.21 -24.93 -3.09
CA GLN A 83 7.33 -24.91 -4.55
C GLN A 83 5.97 -24.95 -5.27
N GLN A 84 5.10 -24.01 -4.94
CA GLN A 84 3.82 -23.76 -5.57
C GLN A 84 4.02 -22.83 -6.77
N PRO A 85 3.07 -22.81 -7.71
CA PRO A 85 3.11 -21.87 -8.83
C PRO A 85 3.33 -20.43 -8.34
N VAL A 86 4.38 -19.78 -8.85
CA VAL A 86 4.75 -18.42 -8.45
C VAL A 86 4.06 -17.42 -9.36
N VAL A 87 3.38 -16.43 -8.76
CA VAL A 87 2.83 -15.29 -9.50
C VAL A 87 3.78 -14.11 -9.34
N VAL A 88 4.30 -13.62 -10.47
CA VAL A 88 5.22 -12.48 -10.50
C VAL A 88 4.47 -11.23 -10.97
N SER A 89 4.64 -10.12 -10.25
CA SER A 89 4.10 -8.81 -10.64
C SER A 89 4.68 -8.33 -11.96
N GLY A 90 3.92 -7.52 -12.72
CA GLY A 90 4.40 -6.86 -13.95
C GLY A 90 5.26 -5.62 -13.70
N ASP A 91 5.80 -5.43 -12.50
CA ASP A 91 6.69 -4.30 -12.16
C ASP A 91 8.02 -4.42 -12.92
N SER A 92 8.40 -3.39 -13.67
CA SER A 92 9.59 -3.43 -14.52
C SER A 92 10.88 -3.64 -13.73
N ARG A 93 10.93 -3.18 -12.48
CA ARG A 93 12.11 -3.30 -11.62
C ARG A 93 12.44 -4.75 -11.31
N LEU A 94 11.44 -5.64 -11.23
CA LEU A 94 11.68 -7.07 -11.03
C LEU A 94 12.37 -7.70 -12.24
N ALA A 95 12.04 -7.23 -13.45
CA ALA A 95 12.71 -7.66 -14.68
C ALA A 95 14.12 -7.05 -14.79
N GLU A 96 14.28 -5.76 -14.49
CA GLU A 96 15.58 -5.07 -14.49
C GLU A 96 16.57 -5.70 -13.50
N LEU A 97 16.07 -6.17 -12.34
CA LEU A 97 16.86 -6.90 -11.34
C LEU A 97 17.13 -8.36 -11.70
N GLY A 98 16.61 -8.88 -12.82
CA GLY A 98 16.74 -10.27 -13.23
C GLY A 98 15.90 -11.27 -12.42
N ILE A 99 15.05 -10.80 -11.51
CA ILE A 99 14.19 -11.65 -10.66
C ILE A 99 13.16 -12.39 -11.54
N THR A 100 12.47 -11.66 -12.42
CA THR A 100 11.42 -12.23 -13.26
C THR A 100 11.96 -13.36 -14.14
N GLU A 101 13.07 -13.13 -14.85
CA GLU A 101 13.69 -14.14 -15.70
C GLU A 101 14.17 -15.35 -14.89
N ARG A 102 14.73 -15.11 -13.70
CA ARG A 102 15.18 -16.21 -12.84
C ARG A 102 14.04 -17.08 -12.36
N LEU A 103 12.95 -16.48 -11.88
CA LEU A 103 11.81 -17.25 -11.37
C LEU A 103 11.08 -17.99 -12.48
N GLN A 104 10.90 -17.41 -13.67
CA GLN A 104 10.27 -18.08 -14.82
C GLN A 104 11.01 -19.34 -15.29
N ARG A 105 12.32 -19.43 -15.02
CA ARG A 105 13.14 -20.58 -15.38
C ARG A 105 13.08 -21.70 -14.36
N GLU A 106 12.91 -21.36 -13.08
CA GLU A 106 13.11 -22.27 -11.95
C GLU A 106 11.81 -22.63 -11.19
N CYS A 107 10.72 -21.91 -11.43
CA CYS A 107 9.41 -22.08 -10.78
C CYS A 107 8.30 -22.22 -11.81
#